data_AF-A0A940NM88-F1
#
_entry.id   AF-A0A940NM88-F1
#
_cell.length_a   1.000
_cell.length_b   1.000
_cell.length_c   1.000
_cell.angle_alpha   90.00
_cell.angle_beta   90.00
_cell.angle_gamma   90.00
#
_symmetry.space_group_name_H-M   'P 1'
#
loop_
_entity.id
_entity.type
_entity.pdbx_description
1 polymer ?
#
loop_
_entity_poly.entity_id
_entity_poly.type
_entity_poly.pdbx_seq_one_letter_code
_entity_poly.pdbx_strand_id
1 'polypeptide(L)'
;MANQFTSSDLPYINVKDFGAKGDGVTDDTSAIQNAINSLGSTNSTIYLPYGTYKIKNTLTLSDSKSMIGFQSVLVGIGTNNGILTGNNNYFEGIEFRNFNFAIWANGKTSVSVQRCRFISISGVAIYYYGSDSSFVKNSYFYNIAKDSLNIDNNAYNIAIEGNEFNNPSLYGGYSSAQITAHVNVLNGSDIRVINNKVFNNGGQGIIFGVNKAGSTNCKAIGNIVEGNGQEGITCFGGSSFLTSNNIIIGNTCRNNRFHQIEIWQSNKCIVEGNIVEENATTGNIGAITLYQSYLSKVVNNTILNAANNGIGIVRGSDKCIVSNNHILETNLGNFSNNYQGNGILIDSNGGNDPTNITITNNTIDGISPNLSTKFGIYSTNNVDKGNLINNNRSFGYKATVHSFALSSCYNVKSAPPTSGAWQILDTVGNIKLTPGSYAGWICTTDGIANNVPWTAKTAMSLGKQVNANGNVYQCTVPGTTGTIAPSHTSGTATDGTVTWKRLNSLAVFKPYGSISS
;
A
#
# COMPACT_ATOMS: atom_id res chain seq x y z
N MET A 1 -20.70 28.08 30.34
CA MET A 1 -20.59 28.02 31.81
C MET A 1 -19.38 27.17 32.14
N ALA A 2 -18.39 27.74 32.83
CA ALA A 2 -17.19 27.03 33.25
C ALA A 2 -17.55 26.13 34.44
N ASN A 3 -17.48 24.81 34.28
CA ASN A 3 -17.55 23.91 35.42
C ASN A 3 -16.21 24.01 36.17
N GLN A 4 -16.20 24.83 37.21
CA GLN A 4 -15.22 24.74 38.27
C GLN A 4 -15.42 23.41 38.98
N PHE A 5 -14.48 22.48 38.78
CA PHE A 5 -14.36 21.32 39.65
C PHE A 5 -13.83 21.81 41.00
N THR A 6 -14.67 21.78 42.04
CA THR A 6 -14.25 22.04 43.42
C THR A 6 -13.46 20.83 43.94
N SER A 7 -12.33 21.10 44.59
CA SER A 7 -11.21 20.20 44.89
C SER A 7 -11.46 19.11 45.95
N SER A 8 -12.69 18.67 46.19
CA SER A 8 -12.98 17.75 47.31
C SER A 8 -13.12 16.27 46.93
N ASP A 9 -13.25 15.88 45.66
CA ASP A 9 -13.67 14.49 45.34
C ASP A 9 -12.87 13.78 44.22
N LEU A 10 -11.62 14.19 43.98
CA LEU A 10 -10.62 13.34 43.32
C LEU A 10 -9.30 13.46 44.10
N PRO A 11 -8.70 12.37 44.61
CA PRO A 11 -7.44 12.43 45.34
C PRO A 11 -6.28 12.65 44.37
N TYR A 12 -6.11 13.89 43.92
CA TYR A 12 -4.98 14.31 43.08
C TYR A 12 -4.03 15.23 43.85
N ILE A 13 -2.76 15.18 43.48
CA ILE A 13 -1.76 16.15 43.89
C ILE A 13 -1.57 17.19 42.78
N ASN A 14 -1.76 18.46 43.11
CA ASN A 14 -1.56 19.57 42.19
C ASN A 14 -0.09 20.01 42.22
N VAL A 15 0.57 20.04 41.06
CA VAL A 15 1.99 20.44 40.98
C VAL A 15 2.25 21.88 41.44
N LYS A 16 1.24 22.77 41.42
CA LYS A 16 1.37 24.15 41.88
C LYS A 16 1.54 24.25 43.39
N ASP A 17 1.02 23.28 44.15
CA ASP A 17 1.20 23.21 45.61
C ASP A 17 2.67 22.92 45.99
N PHE A 18 3.46 22.43 45.02
CA PHE A 18 4.89 22.16 45.15
C PHE A 18 5.77 23.25 44.51
N GLY A 19 5.16 24.37 44.13
CA GLY A 19 5.87 25.56 43.63
C GLY A 19 6.00 25.65 42.11
N ALA A 20 5.41 24.74 41.34
CA ALA A 20 5.44 24.82 39.88
C ALA A 20 4.68 26.08 39.41
N LYS A 21 5.27 26.86 38.51
CA LYS A 21 4.72 28.10 37.99
C LYS A 21 3.86 27.86 36.75
N GLY A 22 4.34 27.04 35.82
CA GLY A 22 3.64 26.81 34.56
C GLY A 22 3.57 28.06 33.67
N ASP A 23 4.60 28.92 33.73
CA ASP A 23 4.70 30.20 33.00
C ASP A 23 5.51 30.11 31.69
N GLY A 24 6.07 28.95 31.38
CA GLY A 24 6.92 28.69 30.21
C GLY A 24 8.37 29.16 30.34
N VAL A 25 8.73 29.81 31.45
CA VAL A 25 10.04 30.42 31.67
C VAL A 25 10.76 29.76 32.84
N THR A 26 10.08 29.64 33.98
CA THR A 26 10.57 29.03 35.22
C THR A 26 10.82 27.54 34.99
N ASP A 27 11.96 27.06 35.48
CA ASP A 27 12.26 25.63 35.47
C ASP A 27 11.41 24.91 36.52
N ASP A 28 10.38 24.22 36.06
CA ASP A 28 9.39 23.55 36.92
C ASP A 28 9.80 22.12 37.29
N THR A 29 10.97 21.67 36.84
CA THR A 29 11.41 20.27 36.97
C THR A 29 11.38 19.78 38.42
N SER A 30 12.02 20.51 39.34
CA SER A 30 12.11 20.10 40.75
C SER A 30 10.76 20.16 41.45
N ALA A 31 9.92 21.16 41.15
CA ALA A 31 8.58 21.27 41.74
C ALA A 31 7.69 20.10 41.33
N ILE A 32 7.71 19.74 40.03
CA ILE A 32 6.93 18.61 39.52
C ILE A 32 7.50 17.29 40.05
N GLN A 33 8.81 17.12 40.12
CA GLN A 33 9.40 15.90 40.70
C GLN A 33 9.07 15.76 42.19
N ASN A 34 9.04 16.86 42.95
CA ASN A 34 8.63 16.84 44.36
C ASN A 34 7.15 16.46 44.52
N ALA A 35 6.27 16.96 43.65
CA ALA A 35 4.87 16.56 43.61
C ALA A 35 4.73 15.05 43.34
N ILE A 36 5.48 14.51 42.37
CA ILE A 36 5.51 13.07 42.08
C ILE A 36 6.01 12.28 43.30
N ASN A 37 7.10 12.72 43.93
CA ASN A 37 7.71 12.04 45.09
C ASN A 37 6.83 12.04 46.34
N SER A 38 5.88 12.98 46.45
CA SER A 38 4.90 13.03 47.55
C SER A 38 3.84 11.92 47.48
N LEU A 39 3.71 11.26 46.33
CA LEU A 39 2.74 10.20 46.13
C LEU A 39 3.28 8.87 46.63
N GLY A 40 2.42 8.14 47.35
CA GLY A 40 2.71 6.80 47.85
C GLY A 40 2.74 5.73 46.75
N SER A 41 2.84 4.48 47.17
CA SER A 41 2.86 3.30 46.28
C SER A 41 1.49 2.95 45.68
N THR A 42 0.41 3.59 46.10
CA THR A 42 -0.95 3.36 45.59
C THR A 42 -1.20 4.09 44.27
N ASN A 43 -2.25 3.66 43.56
CA ASN A 43 -2.80 4.39 42.42
C ASN A 43 -3.09 5.83 42.83
N SER A 44 -2.34 6.77 42.26
CA SER A 44 -2.39 8.18 42.64
C SER A 44 -2.33 9.08 41.43
N THR A 45 -2.98 10.24 41.50
CA THR A 45 -3.08 11.17 40.37
C THR A 45 -2.23 12.42 40.61
N ILE A 46 -1.36 12.75 39.66
CA ILE A 46 -0.71 14.05 39.52
C ILE A 46 -1.57 14.89 38.60
N TYR A 47 -2.01 16.05 39.07
CA TYR A 47 -2.71 17.04 38.28
C TYR A 47 -1.78 18.16 37.85
N LEU A 48 -1.73 18.39 36.54
CA LEU A 48 -1.12 19.56 35.90
C LEU A 48 -2.24 20.55 35.58
N PRO A 49 -2.37 21.68 36.30
CA PRO A 49 -3.25 22.76 35.88
C PRO A 49 -2.90 23.32 34.50
N TYR A 50 -3.76 24.19 33.97
CA TYR A 50 -3.42 25.00 32.80
C TYR A 50 -2.10 25.76 33.03
N GLY A 51 -1.21 25.66 32.05
CA GLY A 51 0.12 26.27 32.10
C GLY A 51 1.10 25.59 31.15
N THR A 52 2.24 26.25 30.94
CA THR A 52 3.39 25.70 30.23
C THR A 52 4.52 25.47 31.22
N TYR A 53 4.86 24.21 31.48
CA TYR A 53 5.84 23.81 32.47
C TYR A 53 7.16 23.45 31.80
N LYS A 54 8.21 24.22 32.08
CA LYS A 54 9.52 23.98 31.48
C LYS A 54 10.24 22.88 32.23
N ILE A 55 10.65 21.85 31.50
CA ILE A 55 11.33 20.66 32.03
C ILE A 55 12.75 20.62 31.44
N LYS A 56 13.77 20.86 32.28
CA LYS A 56 15.17 20.79 31.86
C LYS A 56 15.81 19.43 32.09
N ASN A 57 15.40 18.73 33.15
CA ASN A 57 15.89 17.38 33.46
C ASN A 57 14.75 16.37 33.41
N THR A 58 15.08 15.12 33.11
CA THR A 58 14.12 14.02 33.01
C THR A 58 13.34 13.83 34.31
N LEU A 59 12.02 13.70 34.21
CA LEU A 59 11.17 13.32 35.33
C LEU A 59 11.09 11.79 35.44
N THR A 60 11.00 11.28 36.67
CA THR A 60 10.77 9.85 36.92
C THR A 60 9.41 9.67 37.58
N LEU A 61 8.53 8.90 36.94
CA LEU A 61 7.28 8.42 37.52
C LEU A 61 7.49 7.03 38.09
N SER A 62 7.16 6.83 39.37
CA SER A 62 7.07 5.49 39.97
C SER A 62 5.86 4.72 39.42
N ASP A 63 5.69 3.48 39.85
CA ASP A 63 4.57 2.63 39.42
C ASP A 63 3.21 3.22 39.84
N SER A 64 2.17 2.92 39.08
CA SER A 64 0.77 3.20 39.43
C SER A 64 0.48 4.70 39.63
N LYS A 65 0.88 5.52 38.66
CA LYS A 65 0.66 6.97 38.65
C LYS A 65 -0.11 7.39 37.41
N SER A 66 -1.14 8.19 37.62
CA SER A 66 -1.83 8.89 36.56
C SER A 66 -1.31 10.33 36.52
N MET A 67 -0.83 10.81 35.38
CA MET A 67 -0.54 12.22 35.16
C MET A 67 -1.59 12.78 34.22
N ILE A 68 -2.39 13.70 34.71
CA ILE A 68 -3.50 14.30 33.97
C ILE A 68 -3.30 15.80 33.84
N GLY A 69 -3.61 16.34 32.68
CA GLY A 69 -3.60 17.78 32.43
C GLY A 69 -4.60 18.12 31.35
N PHE A 70 -5.14 19.33 31.36
CA PHE A 70 -6.01 19.81 30.29
C PHE A 70 -5.53 21.20 29.90
N GLN A 71 -5.10 21.34 28.64
CA GLN A 71 -4.39 22.55 28.16
C GLN A 71 -3.09 22.81 28.94
N SER A 72 -2.47 21.72 29.42
CA SER A 72 -1.18 21.74 30.12
C SER A 72 -0.08 21.30 29.16
N VAL A 73 0.99 22.06 29.10
CA VAL A 73 2.13 21.78 28.22
C VAL A 73 3.35 21.44 29.08
N LEU A 74 3.93 20.26 28.92
CA LEU A 74 5.29 19.99 29.35
C LEU A 74 6.23 20.31 28.19
N VAL A 75 7.15 21.26 28.38
CA VAL A 75 8.07 21.70 27.33
C VAL A 75 9.53 21.44 27.71
N GLY A 76 10.20 20.65 26.87
CA GLY A 76 11.63 20.37 26.97
C GLY A 76 12.51 21.45 26.33
N ILE A 77 13.82 21.25 26.45
CA ILE A 77 14.87 22.08 25.85
C ILE A 77 15.40 21.52 24.52
N GLY A 78 14.72 20.52 23.94
CA GLY A 78 15.01 19.95 22.62
C GLY A 78 15.92 18.73 22.65
N THR A 79 16.79 18.62 23.65
CA THR A 79 17.76 17.51 23.78
C THR A 79 17.50 16.63 24.99
N ASN A 80 16.73 17.10 25.97
CA ASN A 80 16.43 16.34 27.17
C ASN A 80 15.31 15.34 26.94
N ASN A 81 15.30 14.34 27.80
CA ASN A 81 14.24 13.35 27.88
C ASN A 81 13.11 13.89 28.75
N GLY A 82 11.88 13.49 28.45
CA GLY A 82 10.67 13.89 29.19
C GLY A 82 10.49 13.08 30.46
N ILE A 83 9.90 11.89 30.34
CA ILE A 83 9.47 11.07 31.47
C ILE A 83 9.96 9.63 31.34
N LEU A 84 10.61 9.11 32.39
CA LEU A 84 10.83 7.69 32.61
C LEU A 84 9.68 7.12 33.42
N THR A 85 9.06 6.04 32.94
CA THR A 85 7.88 5.48 33.58
C THR A 85 8.19 4.23 34.41
N GLY A 86 7.50 4.09 35.54
CA GLY A 86 7.17 2.80 36.15
C GLY A 86 6.03 2.07 35.43
N ASN A 87 5.60 0.95 35.99
CA ASN A 87 4.45 0.18 35.52
C ASN A 87 3.13 0.88 35.80
N ASN A 88 2.06 0.51 35.10
CA ASN A 88 0.68 0.96 35.36
C ASN A 88 0.53 2.49 35.35
N ASN A 89 1.32 3.18 34.53
CA ASN A 89 1.28 4.62 34.42
C ASN A 89 0.32 5.06 33.32
N TYR A 90 -0.43 6.12 33.59
CA TYR A 90 -1.44 6.64 32.68
C TYR A 90 -1.24 8.13 32.43
N PHE A 91 -1.27 8.55 31.18
CA PHE A 91 -1.12 9.95 30.77
C PHE A 91 -2.36 10.40 30.04
N GLU A 92 -2.94 11.53 30.47
CA GLU A 92 -4.16 12.05 29.84
C GLU A 92 -4.16 13.56 29.65
N GLY A 93 -4.47 13.99 28.41
CA GLY A 93 -4.79 15.39 28.09
C GLY A 93 -3.58 16.35 28.03
N ILE A 94 -2.36 15.83 28.18
CA ILE A 94 -1.13 16.62 28.25
C ILE A 94 -0.54 16.83 26.86
N GLU A 95 -0.02 18.04 26.61
CA GLU A 95 0.86 18.28 25.47
C GLU A 95 2.33 18.17 25.88
N PHE A 96 3.09 17.33 25.16
CA PHE A 96 4.53 17.19 25.27
C PHE A 96 5.18 17.90 24.08
N ARG A 97 6.11 18.83 24.36
CA ARG A 97 6.75 19.63 23.31
C ARG A 97 8.26 19.65 23.46
N ASN A 98 8.98 19.59 22.34
CA ASN A 98 10.42 19.87 22.29
C ASN A 98 11.27 19.00 23.24
N PHE A 99 11.01 17.70 23.27
CA PHE A 99 11.85 16.70 23.94
C PHE A 99 12.65 15.90 22.91
N ASN A 100 13.74 15.27 23.33
CA ASN A 100 14.39 14.19 22.57
C ASN A 100 13.49 12.96 22.52
N PHE A 101 12.98 12.52 23.68
CA PHE A 101 11.81 11.67 23.71
C PHE A 101 10.89 12.07 24.86
N ALA A 102 9.58 11.94 24.66
CA ALA A 102 8.61 12.44 25.65
C ALA A 102 8.32 11.39 26.73
N ILE A 103 8.04 10.14 26.35
CA ILE A 103 7.72 9.06 27.28
C ILE A 103 8.58 7.83 26.95
N TRP A 104 9.27 7.30 27.97
CA TRP A 104 10.05 6.07 27.84
C TRP A 104 9.54 4.98 28.79
N ALA A 105 8.91 3.97 28.19
CA ALA A 105 8.52 2.72 28.83
C ALA A 105 9.53 1.63 28.45
N ASN A 106 10.48 1.37 29.35
CA ASN A 106 11.50 0.33 29.19
C ASN A 106 11.22 -0.85 30.13
N GLY A 107 10.80 -1.98 29.57
CA GLY A 107 10.41 -3.17 30.32
C GLY A 107 9.23 -2.91 31.25
N LYS A 108 8.26 -2.09 30.81
CA LYS A 108 7.13 -1.67 31.65
C LYS A 108 5.81 -2.22 31.13
N THR A 109 4.95 -2.63 32.05
CA THR A 109 3.59 -3.03 31.73
C THR A 109 2.62 -1.88 31.91
N SER A 110 1.59 -1.83 31.06
CA SER A 110 0.42 -0.96 31.22
C SER A 110 0.74 0.53 31.30
N VAL A 111 1.65 1.00 30.44
CA VAL A 111 1.98 2.43 30.30
C VAL A 111 1.14 3.02 29.16
N SER A 112 0.07 3.71 29.51
CA SER A 112 -0.97 4.09 28.56
C SER A 112 -1.15 5.60 28.41
N VAL A 113 -1.48 6.04 27.20
CA VAL A 113 -1.58 7.44 26.81
C VAL A 113 -2.89 7.69 26.11
N GLN A 114 -3.60 8.75 26.50
CA GLN A 114 -4.89 9.09 25.93
C GLN A 114 -5.10 10.59 25.81
N ARG A 115 -5.64 11.06 24.67
CA ARG A 115 -5.96 12.49 24.46
C ARG A 115 -4.75 13.42 24.62
N CYS A 116 -3.53 12.90 24.44
CA CYS A 116 -2.30 13.67 24.55
C CYS A 116 -1.88 14.24 23.19
N ARG A 117 -0.98 15.22 23.23
CA ARG A 117 -0.39 15.84 22.04
C ARG A 117 1.13 15.74 22.13
N PHE A 118 1.81 15.39 21.04
CA PHE A 118 3.26 15.31 20.95
C PHE A 118 3.71 16.20 19.81
N ILE A 119 4.42 17.28 20.11
CA ILE A 119 4.69 18.36 19.15
C ILE A 119 6.20 18.63 19.08
N SER A 120 6.78 18.60 17.87
CA SER A 120 8.18 18.97 17.64
C SER A 120 9.16 18.17 18.51
N ILE A 121 8.99 16.85 18.55
CA ILE A 121 9.89 15.94 19.26
C ILE A 121 11.10 15.66 18.36
N SER A 122 12.31 15.86 18.88
CA SER A 122 13.56 15.75 18.09
C SER A 122 14.07 14.31 17.93
N GLY A 123 13.61 13.39 18.78
CA GLY A 123 13.79 11.94 18.65
C GLY A 123 12.44 11.23 18.56
N VAL A 124 12.12 10.38 19.53
CA VAL A 124 10.94 9.50 19.53
C VAL A 124 9.86 10.01 20.47
N ALA A 125 8.59 10.10 20.08
CA ALA A 125 7.58 10.61 21.01
C ALA A 125 7.29 9.62 22.16
N ILE A 126 7.00 8.36 21.85
CA ILE A 126 6.81 7.30 22.86
C ILE A 126 7.65 6.08 22.51
N TYR A 127 8.44 5.61 23.47
CA TYR A 127 9.29 4.43 23.33
C TYR A 127 8.75 3.29 24.21
N TYR A 128 8.29 2.21 23.57
CA TYR A 128 7.86 0.95 24.19
C TYR A 128 8.89 -0.14 23.90
N TYR A 129 9.93 -0.22 24.75
CA TYR A 129 10.98 -1.23 24.63
C TYR A 129 10.69 -2.37 25.60
N GLY A 130 10.41 -3.58 25.11
CA GLY A 130 10.01 -4.72 25.93
C GLY A 130 8.81 -4.45 26.84
N SER A 131 7.95 -3.53 26.42
CA SER A 131 6.76 -3.13 27.17
C SER A 131 5.55 -3.93 26.74
N ASP A 132 4.56 -4.05 27.62
CA ASP A 132 3.36 -4.80 27.34
C ASP A 132 2.07 -4.13 27.83
N SER A 133 0.93 -4.66 27.37
CA SER A 133 -0.41 -4.35 27.90
C SER A 133 -0.75 -2.86 27.91
N SER A 134 -0.21 -2.12 26.94
CA SER A 134 -0.23 -0.66 26.89
C SER A 134 -1.13 -0.15 25.76
N PHE A 135 -1.53 1.11 25.81
CA PHE A 135 -2.24 1.73 24.69
C PHE A 135 -1.89 3.19 24.45
N VAL A 136 -2.09 3.63 23.21
CA VAL A 136 -2.06 5.03 22.79
C VAL A 136 -3.36 5.33 22.05
N LYS A 137 -4.21 6.20 22.60
CA LYS A 137 -5.53 6.46 22.03
C LYS A 137 -5.84 7.94 21.86
N ASN A 138 -6.56 8.26 20.79
CA ASN A 138 -7.12 9.61 20.55
C ASN A 138 -6.10 10.74 20.73
N SER A 139 -4.84 10.47 20.40
CA SER A 139 -3.71 11.38 20.61
C SER A 139 -3.18 11.93 19.29
N TYR A 140 -2.47 13.05 19.36
CA TYR A 140 -1.98 13.77 18.19
C TYR A 140 -0.45 13.82 18.18
N PHE A 141 0.16 13.48 17.06
CA PHE A 141 1.61 13.51 16.84
C PHE A 141 1.92 14.43 15.68
N TYR A 142 2.71 15.47 15.93
CA TYR A 142 2.94 16.54 14.96
C TYR A 142 4.40 16.96 14.90
N ASN A 143 4.98 16.95 13.71
CA ASN A 143 6.39 17.28 13.47
C ASN A 143 7.33 16.45 14.37
N ILE A 144 7.17 15.13 14.33
CA ILE A 144 8.06 14.22 15.04
C ILE A 144 9.26 13.92 14.14
N ALA A 145 10.47 14.16 14.63
CA ALA A 145 11.69 14.09 13.83
C ALA A 145 12.16 12.65 13.54
N LYS A 146 11.90 11.69 14.42
CA LYS A 146 12.15 10.25 14.20
C LYS A 146 10.84 9.46 14.22
N ASP A 147 10.71 8.46 15.10
CA ASP A 147 9.49 7.67 15.25
C ASP A 147 8.46 8.38 16.13
N SER A 148 7.19 8.33 15.77
CA SER A 148 6.15 8.76 16.73
C SER A 148 5.98 7.71 17.82
N LEU A 149 5.90 6.44 17.44
CA LEU A 149 5.90 5.31 18.35
C LEU A 149 7.00 4.34 17.93
N ASN A 150 7.91 4.03 18.85
CA ASN A 150 8.89 2.96 18.66
C ASN A 150 8.54 1.78 19.57
N ILE A 151 8.27 0.61 18.98
CA ILE A 151 7.84 -0.61 19.66
C ILE A 151 8.85 -1.70 19.32
N ASP A 152 9.61 -2.15 20.31
CA ASP A 152 10.79 -3.00 20.11
C ASP A 152 11.02 -3.95 21.30
N ASN A 153 11.99 -4.85 21.17
CA ASN A 153 12.46 -5.79 22.19
C ASN A 153 11.36 -6.71 22.74
N ASN A 154 10.64 -7.38 21.83
CA ASN A 154 9.56 -8.31 22.14
C ASN A 154 8.40 -7.63 22.90
N ALA A 155 8.10 -6.37 22.58
CA ALA A 155 6.94 -5.70 23.12
C ALA A 155 5.65 -6.44 22.73
N TYR A 156 4.65 -6.43 23.62
CA TYR A 156 3.51 -7.33 23.52
C TYR A 156 2.17 -6.65 23.79
N ASN A 157 1.14 -6.96 22.99
CA ASN A 157 -0.24 -6.54 23.26
C ASN A 157 -0.37 -5.01 23.49
N ILE A 158 0.07 -4.22 22.51
CA ILE A 158 -0.04 -2.76 22.53
C ILE A 158 -1.07 -2.30 21.51
N ALA A 159 -1.99 -1.44 21.94
CA ALA A 159 -3.06 -0.89 21.10
C ALA A 159 -2.79 0.58 20.73
N ILE A 160 -2.90 0.91 19.44
CA ILE A 160 -2.71 2.26 18.90
C ILE A 160 -3.99 2.59 18.13
N GLU A 161 -4.88 3.37 18.74
CA GLU A 161 -6.26 3.50 18.26
C GLU A 161 -6.72 4.96 18.14
N GLY A 162 -7.26 5.34 16.97
CA GLY A 162 -7.91 6.65 16.79
C GLY A 162 -6.96 7.85 16.89
N ASN A 163 -5.66 7.65 16.66
CA ASN A 163 -4.67 8.73 16.72
C ASN A 163 -4.50 9.40 15.35
N GLU A 164 -3.93 10.60 15.37
CA GLU A 164 -3.51 11.30 14.15
C GLU A 164 -2.02 11.63 14.22
N PHE A 165 -1.30 11.23 13.17
CA PHE A 165 0.12 11.43 12.98
C PHE A 165 0.34 12.27 11.73
N ASN A 166 1.07 13.37 11.83
CA ASN A 166 1.30 14.23 10.68
C ASN A 166 2.63 15.00 10.78
N ASN A 167 3.44 14.93 9.73
CA ASN A 167 4.60 15.79 9.53
C ASN A 167 4.42 16.65 8.25
N PRO A 168 3.64 17.75 8.27
CA PRO A 168 3.25 18.46 7.06
C PRO A 168 4.40 18.99 6.21
N SER A 169 5.55 19.28 6.80
CA SER A 169 6.74 19.75 6.09
C SER A 169 7.36 18.72 5.15
N LEU A 170 6.92 17.46 5.19
CA LEU A 170 7.50 16.36 4.42
C LEU A 170 6.60 15.86 3.28
N TYR A 171 5.43 16.46 3.08
CA TYR A 171 4.54 16.08 1.98
C TYR A 171 5.24 16.24 0.61
N GLY A 172 5.11 15.25 -0.27
CA GLY A 172 5.75 15.24 -1.59
C GLY A 172 7.11 14.52 -1.66
N GLY A 173 7.53 13.82 -0.60
CA GLY A 173 8.49 12.72 -0.71
C GLY A 173 9.97 13.08 -0.82
N TYR A 174 10.40 14.29 -0.48
CA TYR A 174 11.82 14.68 -0.51
C TYR A 174 12.42 14.94 0.88
N SER A 175 12.07 14.13 1.88
CA SER A 175 12.83 14.12 3.13
C SER A 175 14.02 13.17 3.01
N SER A 176 15.24 13.71 2.91
CA SER A 176 16.47 12.94 3.14
C SER A 176 16.77 12.75 4.64
N ALA A 177 15.88 13.21 5.54
CA ALA A 177 16.13 13.32 6.97
C ALA A 177 15.37 12.31 7.84
N GLN A 178 14.31 11.68 7.33
CA GLN A 178 13.52 10.70 8.07
C GLN A 178 13.57 9.33 7.41
N ILE A 179 14.43 8.46 7.95
CA ILE A 179 14.49 7.02 7.63
C ILE A 179 13.71 6.18 8.65
N THR A 180 12.68 6.77 9.26
CA THR A 180 11.92 6.25 10.41
C THR A 180 10.44 6.14 10.06
N ALA A 181 9.59 5.57 10.93
CA ALA A 181 8.14 5.44 10.67
C ALA A 181 7.30 6.23 11.67
N HIS A 182 6.05 6.58 11.35
CA HIS A 182 5.15 7.10 12.39
C HIS A 182 4.90 6.02 13.45
N VAL A 183 4.44 4.85 13.01
CA VAL A 183 4.27 3.68 13.88
C VAL A 183 5.32 2.63 13.51
N ASN A 184 6.36 2.52 14.33
CA ASN A 184 7.52 1.68 14.09
C ASN A 184 7.54 0.45 15.01
N VAL A 185 6.98 -0.67 14.53
CA VAL A 185 6.93 -1.95 15.27
C VAL A 185 8.08 -2.85 14.82
N LEU A 186 9.27 -2.64 15.38
CA LEU A 186 10.50 -3.35 14.99
C LEU A 186 10.51 -4.80 15.45
N ASN A 187 10.17 -5.03 16.72
CA ASN A 187 10.12 -6.34 17.34
C ASN A 187 9.02 -6.40 18.40
N GLY A 188 7.87 -6.92 18.01
CA GLY A 188 6.75 -7.08 18.92
C GLY A 188 5.68 -8.03 18.39
N SER A 189 4.79 -8.46 19.29
CA SER A 189 3.69 -9.34 18.96
C SER A 189 2.34 -8.85 19.49
N ASP A 190 1.28 -9.20 18.78
CA ASP A 190 -0.09 -8.75 19.08
C ASP A 190 -0.26 -7.22 19.15
N ILE A 191 0.52 -6.48 18.35
CA ILE A 191 0.43 -5.03 18.23
C ILE A 191 -0.71 -4.66 17.29
N ARG A 192 -1.60 -3.77 17.72
CA ARG A 192 -2.83 -3.41 16.98
C ARG A 192 -2.84 -1.92 16.66
N VAL A 193 -2.77 -1.59 15.38
CA VAL A 193 -2.83 -0.22 14.84
C VAL A 193 -4.18 -0.05 14.15
N ILE A 194 -5.14 0.61 14.82
CA ILE A 194 -6.55 0.61 14.43
C ILE A 194 -7.09 2.04 14.23
N ASN A 195 -7.73 2.30 13.09
CA ASN A 195 -8.47 3.53 12.81
C ASN A 195 -7.65 4.82 13.04
N ASN A 196 -6.36 4.79 12.70
CA ASN A 196 -5.50 5.97 12.80
C ASN A 196 -5.42 6.70 11.46
N LYS A 197 -5.06 7.98 11.54
CA LYS A 197 -4.69 8.81 10.40
C LYS A 197 -3.17 9.01 10.41
N VAL A 198 -2.47 8.55 9.37
CA VAL A 198 -1.00 8.52 9.31
C VAL A 198 -0.54 9.24 8.05
N PHE A 199 0.03 10.43 8.23
CA PHE A 199 0.30 11.34 7.12
C PHE A 199 1.74 11.83 7.08
N ASN A 200 2.29 11.89 5.87
CA ASN A 200 3.46 12.70 5.57
C ASN A 200 4.72 12.32 6.37
N ASN A 201 4.88 11.06 6.77
CA ASN A 201 6.14 10.64 7.37
C ASN A 201 7.26 10.61 6.30
N GLY A 202 8.51 10.92 6.64
CA GLY A 202 9.59 10.84 5.64
C GLY A 202 10.01 9.42 5.25
N GLY A 203 9.73 8.42 6.10
CA GLY A 203 9.87 6.98 5.81
C GLY A 203 8.50 6.31 5.62
N GLN A 204 8.29 5.12 6.20
CA GLN A 204 7.01 4.40 6.13
C GLN A 204 5.92 5.05 7.00
N GLY A 205 4.65 4.88 6.65
CA GLY A 205 3.55 5.23 7.56
C GLY A 205 3.53 4.30 8.78
N ILE A 206 3.32 3.01 8.51
CA ILE A 206 3.28 1.94 9.52
C ILE A 206 4.22 0.82 9.08
N ILE A 207 5.11 0.36 9.97
CA ILE A 207 5.99 -0.77 9.69
C ILE A 207 5.90 -1.85 10.77
N PHE A 208 5.88 -3.09 10.30
CA PHE A 208 5.89 -4.33 11.05
C PHE A 208 7.17 -5.11 10.71
N GLY A 209 8.14 -5.09 11.62
CA GLY A 209 9.40 -5.83 11.54
C GLY A 209 10.58 -5.00 11.04
N VAL A 210 11.77 -5.59 11.19
CA VAL A 210 13.06 -5.05 10.75
C VAL A 210 14.00 -6.18 10.37
N ASN A 211 15.12 -5.90 9.70
CA ASN A 211 16.13 -6.95 9.49
C ASN A 211 16.71 -7.43 10.84
N LYS A 212 16.82 -8.74 11.04
CA LYS A 212 17.32 -9.43 12.24
C LYS A 212 16.40 -9.41 13.47
N ALA A 213 15.20 -8.85 13.37
CA ALA A 213 14.12 -9.06 14.32
C ALA A 213 12.81 -9.22 13.54
N GLY A 214 11.67 -9.41 14.19
CA GLY A 214 10.43 -9.56 13.45
C GLY A 214 9.23 -9.28 14.32
N SER A 215 8.19 -8.73 13.69
CA SER A 215 6.89 -8.62 14.33
C SER A 215 6.01 -9.80 13.94
N THR A 216 5.18 -10.24 14.89
CA THR A 216 4.27 -11.37 14.66
C THR A 216 2.87 -11.13 15.18
N ASN A 217 1.86 -11.66 14.48
CA ASN A 217 0.44 -11.50 14.86
C ASN A 217 -0.02 -10.04 15.01
N CYS A 218 0.70 -9.10 14.41
CA CYS A 218 0.37 -7.68 14.44
C CYS A 218 -0.69 -7.34 13.41
N LYS A 219 -1.46 -6.28 13.65
CA LYS A 219 -2.61 -5.91 12.83
C LYS A 219 -2.64 -4.42 12.53
N ALA A 220 -2.77 -4.06 11.26
CA ALA A 220 -3.17 -2.72 10.81
C ALA A 220 -4.60 -2.79 10.27
N ILE A 221 -5.54 -2.10 10.93
CA ILE A 221 -6.98 -2.20 10.65
C ILE A 221 -7.57 -0.80 10.43
N GLY A 222 -8.23 -0.56 9.30
CA GLY A 222 -9.05 0.64 9.12
C GLY A 222 -8.28 1.97 9.13
N ASN A 223 -6.96 1.96 8.93
CA ASN A 223 -6.15 3.17 8.95
C ASN A 223 -6.21 3.91 7.62
N ILE A 224 -6.03 5.23 7.66
CA ILE A 224 -5.78 6.06 6.49
C ILE A 224 -4.29 6.40 6.49
N VAL A 225 -3.56 5.98 5.45
CA VAL A 225 -2.11 6.10 5.37
C VAL A 225 -1.71 6.76 4.05
N GLU A 226 -1.22 7.99 4.14
CA GLU A 226 -1.07 8.84 2.95
C GLU A 226 0.16 9.75 2.96
N GLY A 227 0.73 9.97 1.77
CA GLY A 227 1.73 11.01 1.56
C GLY A 227 3.11 10.69 2.16
N ASN A 228 3.35 9.43 2.53
CA ASN A 228 4.60 9.04 3.18
C ASN A 228 5.75 8.93 2.16
N GLY A 229 6.97 9.21 2.63
CA GLY A 229 8.19 9.26 1.81
C GLY A 229 8.73 7.89 1.41
N GLN A 230 8.24 6.81 2.03
CA GLN A 230 8.44 5.43 1.57
C GLN A 230 7.09 4.74 1.33
N GLU A 231 6.90 3.51 1.79
CA GLU A 231 5.64 2.79 1.65
C GLU A 231 4.58 3.28 2.65
N GLY A 232 3.31 2.96 2.38
CA GLY A 232 2.24 3.22 3.35
C GLY A 232 2.33 2.26 4.54
N ILE A 233 2.05 0.98 4.30
CA ILE A 233 2.09 -0.07 5.33
C ILE A 233 3.02 -1.20 4.89
N THR A 234 4.01 -1.53 5.72
CA THR A 234 5.04 -2.52 5.38
C THR A 234 5.12 -3.64 6.42
N CYS A 235 5.18 -4.89 5.96
CA CYS A 235 5.72 -6.02 6.71
C CYS A 235 7.13 -6.33 6.18
N PHE A 236 8.15 -6.11 6.99
CA PHE A 236 9.55 -6.26 6.60
C PHE A 236 10.26 -7.28 7.49
N GLY A 237 10.70 -8.41 6.93
CA GLY A 237 11.46 -9.44 7.65
C GLY A 237 12.96 -9.43 7.37
N GLY A 238 13.39 -8.65 6.37
CA GLY A 238 14.76 -8.60 5.89
C GLY A 238 15.33 -9.98 5.54
N SER A 239 16.66 -10.10 5.59
CA SER A 239 17.37 -11.36 5.32
C SER A 239 17.05 -12.50 6.30
N SER A 240 16.40 -12.19 7.43
CA SER A 240 16.11 -13.14 8.50
C SER A 240 14.72 -13.78 8.43
N PHE A 241 13.78 -13.23 7.64
CA PHE A 241 12.41 -13.77 7.47
C PHE A 241 11.63 -13.98 8.78
N LEU A 242 11.93 -13.20 9.83
CA LEU A 242 11.32 -13.38 11.16
C LEU A 242 9.93 -12.74 11.28
N THR A 243 9.61 -11.78 10.41
CA THR A 243 8.30 -11.12 10.36
C THR A 243 7.25 -12.05 9.75
N SER A 244 6.18 -12.33 10.49
CA SER A 244 5.16 -13.28 10.01
C SER A 244 3.78 -13.15 10.66
N ASN A 245 2.76 -13.72 10.03
CA ASN A 245 1.38 -13.76 10.54
C ASN A 245 0.76 -12.37 10.81
N ASN A 246 1.26 -11.33 10.15
CA ASN A 246 0.72 -9.97 10.29
C ASN A 246 -0.45 -9.75 9.32
N ILE A 247 -1.40 -8.92 9.73
CA ILE A 247 -2.65 -8.68 9.00
C ILE A 247 -2.81 -7.19 8.70
N ILE A 248 -3.06 -6.86 7.44
CA ILE A 248 -3.33 -5.51 6.95
C ILE A 248 -4.72 -5.54 6.32
N ILE A 249 -5.73 -5.05 7.04
CA ILE A 249 -7.15 -5.19 6.64
C ILE A 249 -7.93 -3.88 6.66
N GLY A 250 -8.68 -3.61 5.60
CA GLY A 250 -9.62 -2.48 5.54
C GLY A 250 -8.97 -1.10 5.57
N ASN A 251 -7.67 -0.98 5.27
CA ASN A 251 -6.95 0.30 5.28
C ASN A 251 -7.13 1.02 3.93
N THR A 252 -6.99 2.35 3.96
CA THR A 252 -6.83 3.18 2.76
C THR A 252 -5.38 3.64 2.67
N CYS A 253 -4.66 3.20 1.64
CA CYS A 253 -3.27 3.60 1.40
C CYS A 253 -3.17 4.33 0.07
N ARG A 254 -2.70 5.58 0.07
CA ARG A 254 -2.61 6.38 -1.15
C ARG A 254 -1.48 7.39 -1.18
N ASN A 255 -1.03 7.75 -2.38
CA ASN A 255 -0.05 8.82 -2.61
C ASN A 255 1.24 8.65 -1.78
N ASN A 256 1.60 7.43 -1.40
CA ASN A 256 2.90 7.12 -0.79
C ASN A 256 3.94 7.00 -1.91
N ARG A 257 5.18 7.44 -1.65
CA ARG A 257 6.20 7.59 -2.71
C ARG A 257 6.58 6.27 -3.39
N PHE A 258 6.58 5.16 -2.65
CA PHE A 258 6.87 3.82 -3.19
C PHE A 258 5.59 2.97 -3.25
N HIS A 259 5.64 1.71 -2.84
CA HIS A 259 4.49 0.82 -2.82
C HIS A 259 3.49 1.27 -1.75
N GLN A 260 2.19 1.15 -1.98
CA GLN A 260 1.20 1.54 -0.98
C GLN A 260 1.16 0.52 0.18
N ILE A 261 1.22 -0.77 -0.16
CA ILE A 261 1.32 -1.87 0.80
C ILE A 261 2.41 -2.83 0.37
N GLU A 262 3.27 -3.22 1.30
CA GLU A 262 4.41 -4.10 1.02
C GLU A 262 4.52 -5.24 2.02
N ILE A 263 4.65 -6.46 1.50
CA ILE A 263 5.10 -7.65 2.24
C ILE A 263 6.47 -8.03 1.68
N TRP A 264 7.51 -7.73 2.43
CA TRP A 264 8.90 -7.90 2.02
C TRP A 264 9.60 -8.90 2.93
N GLN A 265 9.99 -10.04 2.34
CA GLN A 265 10.67 -11.13 3.05
C GLN A 265 9.94 -11.53 4.34
N SER A 266 8.61 -11.58 4.25
CA SER A 266 7.72 -11.82 5.39
C SER A 266 6.71 -12.90 5.03
N ASN A 267 6.32 -13.70 6.01
CA ASN A 267 5.61 -14.95 5.75
C ASN A 267 4.21 -14.97 6.36
N LYS A 268 3.27 -15.69 5.74
CA LYS A 268 1.90 -15.91 6.24
C LYS A 268 1.17 -14.60 6.55
N CYS A 269 1.52 -13.52 5.85
CA CYS A 269 0.88 -12.22 6.03
C CYS A 269 -0.41 -12.14 5.21
N ILE A 270 -1.38 -11.37 5.67
CA ILE A 270 -2.67 -11.20 4.99
C ILE A 270 -2.87 -9.73 4.68
N VAL A 271 -3.11 -9.42 3.40
CA VAL A 271 -3.51 -8.10 2.91
C VAL A 271 -4.93 -8.22 2.38
N GLU A 272 -5.91 -7.73 3.12
CA GLU A 272 -7.33 -7.98 2.83
C GLU A 272 -8.21 -6.72 2.82
N GLY A 273 -9.11 -6.59 1.84
CA GLY A 273 -10.16 -5.57 1.90
C GLY A 273 -9.67 -4.13 1.91
N ASN A 274 -8.43 -3.86 1.49
CA ASN A 274 -7.85 -2.52 1.49
C ASN A 274 -8.24 -1.75 0.23
N ILE A 275 -8.28 -0.43 0.35
CA ILE A 275 -8.36 0.51 -0.79
C ILE A 275 -6.96 1.06 -1.02
N VAL A 276 -6.43 0.85 -2.22
CA VAL A 276 -5.07 1.22 -2.59
C VAL A 276 -5.12 2.13 -3.81
N GLU A 277 -4.60 3.35 -3.71
CA GLU A 277 -4.57 4.30 -4.83
C GLU A 277 -3.14 4.80 -5.07
N GLU A 278 -2.58 4.53 -6.25
CA GLU A 278 -1.17 4.83 -6.56
C GLU A 278 -1.03 5.63 -7.85
N ASN A 279 -1.54 6.88 -7.86
CA ASN A 279 -1.51 7.74 -9.05
C ASN A 279 -0.08 8.05 -9.55
N ALA A 280 0.91 8.04 -8.66
CA ALA A 280 2.32 8.21 -8.98
C ALA A 280 3.17 7.44 -7.96
N THR A 281 4.27 6.84 -8.43
CA THR A 281 5.20 6.11 -7.58
C THR A 281 6.62 6.17 -8.15
N THR A 282 7.61 6.10 -7.28
CA THR A 282 8.99 5.73 -7.64
C THR A 282 9.26 4.24 -7.49
N GLY A 283 8.30 3.48 -6.97
CA GLY A 283 8.31 2.02 -6.93
C GLY A 283 8.18 1.41 -8.32
N ASN A 284 8.69 0.18 -8.49
CA ASN A 284 8.73 -0.49 -9.79
C ASN A 284 8.19 -1.93 -9.75
N ILE A 285 7.59 -2.35 -8.63
CA ILE A 285 7.02 -3.70 -8.50
C ILE A 285 5.50 -3.64 -8.58
N GLY A 286 4.80 -3.18 -7.57
CA GLY A 286 3.34 -3.00 -7.62
C GLY A 286 2.79 -2.21 -6.44
N ALA A 287 1.57 -1.69 -6.59
CA ALA A 287 0.90 -0.92 -5.55
C ALA A 287 0.67 -1.75 -4.28
N ILE A 288 0.39 -3.05 -4.46
CA ILE A 288 0.57 -4.08 -3.44
C ILE A 288 1.71 -5.01 -3.87
N THR A 289 2.72 -5.20 -3.01
CA THR A 289 3.89 -6.01 -3.33
C THR A 289 4.05 -7.21 -2.40
N LEU A 290 4.28 -8.39 -2.98
CA LEU A 290 4.80 -9.59 -2.33
C LEU A 290 6.22 -9.85 -2.84
N TYR A 291 7.22 -9.59 -2.00
CA TYR A 291 8.62 -9.81 -2.34
C TYR A 291 9.18 -10.94 -1.48
N GLN A 292 9.65 -12.02 -2.12
CA GLN A 292 10.23 -13.19 -1.46
C GLN A 292 9.42 -13.66 -0.24
N SER A 293 8.10 -13.75 -0.40
CA SER A 293 7.16 -14.04 0.67
C SER A 293 6.62 -15.46 0.58
N TYR A 294 6.37 -16.10 1.72
CA TYR A 294 5.83 -17.48 1.76
C TYR A 294 4.44 -17.53 2.39
N LEU A 295 3.48 -18.21 1.74
CA LEU A 295 2.10 -18.40 2.22
C LEU A 295 1.34 -17.09 2.53
N SER A 296 1.78 -15.97 1.95
CA SER A 296 1.11 -14.68 2.13
C SER A 296 -0.06 -14.53 1.16
N LYS A 297 -1.05 -13.73 1.56
CA LYS A 297 -2.32 -13.57 0.83
C LYS A 297 -2.61 -12.11 0.52
N VAL A 298 -3.08 -11.83 -0.69
CA VAL A 298 -3.61 -10.54 -1.13
C VAL A 298 -5.02 -10.78 -1.65
N VAL A 299 -6.04 -10.46 -0.86
CA VAL A 299 -7.42 -10.86 -1.15
C VAL A 299 -8.44 -9.74 -0.97
N ASN A 300 -9.48 -9.71 -1.80
CA ASN A 300 -10.59 -8.76 -1.64
C ASN A 300 -10.18 -7.27 -1.66
N ASN A 301 -9.01 -6.90 -2.18
CA ASN A 301 -8.55 -5.50 -2.22
C ASN A 301 -9.10 -4.77 -3.45
N THR A 302 -9.31 -3.47 -3.31
CA THR A 302 -9.58 -2.55 -4.43
C THR A 302 -8.33 -1.73 -4.70
N ILE A 303 -7.78 -1.83 -5.90
CA ILE A 303 -6.56 -1.14 -6.34
C ILE A 303 -6.94 -0.22 -7.48
N LEU A 304 -6.61 1.06 -7.34
CA LEU A 304 -6.98 2.13 -8.24
C LEU A 304 -5.73 2.82 -8.79
N ASN A 305 -5.76 3.11 -10.09
CA ASN A 305 -4.84 4.04 -10.73
C ASN A 305 -3.36 3.68 -10.57
N ALA A 306 -3.03 2.40 -10.41
CA ALA A 306 -1.67 2.00 -10.08
C ALA A 306 -0.69 2.44 -11.19
N ALA A 307 0.25 3.32 -10.85
CA ALA A 307 1.17 3.93 -11.79
C ALA A 307 2.04 2.91 -12.53
N ASN A 308 2.28 1.74 -11.93
CA ASN A 308 2.99 0.62 -12.55
C ASN A 308 2.13 -0.66 -12.62
N ASN A 309 2.26 -1.57 -11.65
CA ASN A 309 1.46 -2.79 -11.58
C ASN A 309 0.47 -2.70 -10.41
N GLY A 310 -0.71 -3.28 -10.55
CA GLY A 310 -1.66 -3.36 -9.44
C GLY A 310 -1.10 -4.22 -8.29
N ILE A 311 -0.75 -5.47 -8.60
CA ILE A 311 -0.15 -6.41 -7.65
C ILE A 311 1.14 -6.98 -8.24
N GLY A 312 2.24 -6.91 -7.50
CA GLY A 312 3.51 -7.54 -7.88
C GLY A 312 3.86 -8.72 -6.97
N ILE A 313 4.15 -9.87 -7.56
CA ILE A 313 4.58 -11.09 -6.87
C ILE A 313 5.97 -11.43 -7.39
N VAL A 314 7.00 -11.25 -6.58
CA VAL A 314 8.37 -11.29 -7.07
C VAL A 314 9.34 -12.08 -6.21
N ARG A 315 10.50 -12.39 -6.78
CA ARG A 315 11.70 -12.89 -6.09
C ARG A 315 11.47 -14.13 -5.23
N GLY A 316 11.17 -15.28 -5.82
CA GLY A 316 11.07 -16.54 -5.07
C GLY A 316 9.93 -16.58 -4.06
N SER A 317 8.94 -15.68 -4.18
CA SER A 317 7.70 -15.80 -3.43
C SER A 317 7.06 -17.15 -3.72
N ASP A 318 6.58 -17.83 -2.70
CA ASP A 318 6.11 -19.22 -2.81
C ASP A 318 4.79 -19.44 -2.10
N LYS A 319 3.89 -20.20 -2.74
CA LYS A 319 2.54 -20.55 -2.23
C LYS A 319 1.69 -19.34 -1.81
N CYS A 320 1.94 -18.19 -2.41
CA CYS A 320 1.13 -16.99 -2.15
C CYS A 320 -0.20 -17.06 -2.91
N ILE A 321 -1.23 -16.44 -2.35
CA ILE A 321 -2.58 -16.41 -2.91
C ILE A 321 -2.96 -14.97 -3.25
N VAL A 322 -3.39 -14.74 -4.48
CA VAL A 322 -3.93 -13.47 -4.94
C VAL A 322 -5.32 -13.71 -5.50
N SER A 323 -6.37 -13.33 -4.76
CA SER A 323 -7.73 -13.66 -5.17
C SER A 323 -8.80 -12.62 -4.86
N ASN A 324 -9.82 -12.54 -5.71
CA ASN A 324 -10.97 -11.64 -5.54
C ASN A 324 -10.58 -10.15 -5.44
N ASN A 325 -9.43 -9.74 -5.98
CA ASN A 325 -9.06 -8.33 -6.01
C ASN A 325 -9.71 -7.64 -7.22
N HIS A 326 -10.06 -6.37 -7.05
CA HIS A 326 -10.51 -5.50 -8.13
C HIS A 326 -9.42 -4.48 -8.43
N ILE A 327 -8.85 -4.56 -9.62
CA ILE A 327 -7.77 -3.70 -10.09
C ILE A 327 -8.35 -2.84 -11.21
N LEU A 328 -8.45 -1.53 -10.98
CA LEU A 328 -8.96 -0.57 -11.94
C LEU A 328 -7.85 0.40 -12.33
N GLU A 329 -7.60 0.50 -13.63
CA GLU A 329 -6.61 1.39 -14.22
C GLU A 329 -5.19 1.16 -13.69
N THR A 330 -4.36 0.56 -14.54
CA THR A 330 -2.91 0.47 -14.31
C THR A 330 -2.19 1.28 -15.38
N ASN A 331 -0.90 1.57 -15.16
CA ASN A 331 -0.01 2.21 -16.14
C ASN A 331 -0.27 3.71 -16.39
N LEU A 332 -0.70 4.48 -15.39
CA LEU A 332 -1.06 5.89 -15.58
C LEU A 332 0.13 6.88 -15.57
N GLY A 333 1.34 6.44 -15.19
CA GLY A 333 2.39 7.38 -14.78
C GLY A 333 3.82 7.16 -15.29
N ASN A 334 4.13 6.13 -16.09
CA ASN A 334 5.53 5.88 -16.47
C ASN A 334 5.64 5.14 -17.82
N PHE A 335 6.32 5.72 -18.82
CA PHE A 335 6.34 5.22 -20.21
C PHE A 335 7.68 4.58 -20.65
N SER A 336 8.70 4.53 -19.80
CA SER A 336 10.07 4.25 -20.25
C SER A 336 10.63 2.81 -20.06
N ASN A 337 9.93 1.84 -19.48
CA ASN A 337 10.55 0.57 -19.04
C ASN A 337 9.77 -0.70 -19.43
N ASN A 338 10.48 -1.81 -19.66
CA ASN A 338 9.94 -3.12 -20.07
C ASN A 338 9.01 -3.81 -19.04
N TYR A 339 8.83 -3.26 -17.82
CA TYR A 339 8.05 -3.86 -16.72
C TYR A 339 6.70 -3.18 -16.48
N GLN A 340 6.32 -2.22 -17.31
CA GLN A 340 5.21 -1.31 -17.03
C GLN A 340 3.82 -1.87 -17.34
N GLY A 341 2.92 -1.77 -16.36
CA GLY A 341 1.49 -1.59 -16.62
C GLY A 341 0.54 -2.75 -16.35
N ASN A 342 0.97 -3.84 -15.70
CA ASN A 342 0.13 -5.04 -15.56
C ASN A 342 -0.88 -4.91 -14.42
N GLY A 343 -2.01 -5.62 -14.53
CA GLY A 343 -2.89 -5.82 -13.38
C GLY A 343 -2.17 -6.61 -12.29
N ILE A 344 -1.65 -7.78 -12.66
CA ILE A 344 -0.87 -8.64 -11.76
C ILE A 344 0.43 -9.06 -12.46
N LEU A 345 1.56 -8.90 -11.78
CA LEU A 345 2.90 -9.28 -12.24
C LEU A 345 3.45 -10.46 -11.43
N ILE A 346 4.01 -11.45 -12.12
CA ILE A 346 4.82 -12.53 -11.55
C ILE A 346 6.24 -12.42 -12.13
N ASP A 347 7.25 -12.12 -11.32
CA ASP A 347 8.59 -11.83 -11.85
C ASP A 347 9.72 -12.35 -10.98
N SER A 348 10.79 -12.84 -11.60
CA SER A 348 11.99 -13.23 -10.87
C SER A 348 12.69 -12.03 -10.22
N ASN A 349 12.51 -10.84 -10.78
CA ASN A 349 13.14 -9.57 -10.46
C ASN A 349 14.66 -9.71 -10.29
N GLY A 350 15.28 -10.49 -11.19
CA GLY A 350 16.71 -10.82 -11.18
C GLY A 350 17.14 -11.85 -10.13
N GLY A 351 16.19 -12.49 -9.44
CA GLY A 351 16.42 -13.57 -8.48
C GLY A 351 15.74 -14.88 -8.89
N ASN A 352 15.26 -15.64 -7.91
CA ASN A 352 14.47 -16.85 -8.16
C ASN A 352 13.06 -16.49 -8.64
N ASP A 353 12.47 -17.35 -9.48
CA ASP A 353 11.08 -17.19 -9.89
C ASP A 353 10.12 -17.45 -8.73
N PRO A 354 8.99 -16.74 -8.68
CA PRO A 354 7.87 -17.14 -7.84
C PRO A 354 7.33 -18.53 -8.24
N THR A 355 6.95 -19.31 -7.24
CA THR A 355 6.51 -20.71 -7.40
C THR A 355 5.20 -20.98 -6.68
N ASN A 356 4.41 -21.95 -7.16
CA ASN A 356 3.17 -22.39 -6.53
C ASN A 356 2.16 -21.25 -6.24
N ILE A 357 2.15 -20.20 -7.06
CA ILE A 357 1.30 -19.03 -6.86
C ILE A 357 -0.11 -19.35 -7.32
N THR A 358 -1.10 -19.02 -6.48
CA THR A 358 -2.52 -19.13 -6.85
C THR A 358 -3.09 -17.75 -7.15
N ILE A 359 -3.57 -17.55 -8.38
CA ILE A 359 -4.21 -16.30 -8.83
C ILE A 359 -5.60 -16.60 -9.34
N THR A 360 -6.64 -16.23 -8.57
CA THR A 360 -8.02 -16.61 -8.92
C THR A 360 -9.05 -15.52 -8.69
N ASN A 361 -10.10 -15.50 -9.52
CA ASN A 361 -11.27 -14.63 -9.33
C ASN A 361 -10.96 -13.13 -9.25
N ASN A 362 -9.81 -12.67 -9.76
CA ASN A 362 -9.50 -11.24 -9.78
C ASN A 362 -10.20 -10.57 -10.98
N THR A 363 -10.60 -9.32 -10.81
CA THR A 363 -11.14 -8.46 -11.87
C THR A 363 -10.10 -7.39 -12.19
N ILE A 364 -9.66 -7.32 -13.44
CA ILE A 364 -8.62 -6.41 -13.92
C ILE A 364 -9.21 -5.57 -15.07
N ASP A 365 -9.56 -4.34 -14.74
CA ASP A 365 -10.24 -3.40 -15.62
C ASP A 365 -9.28 -2.26 -15.99
N GLY A 366 -9.28 -1.87 -17.26
CA GLY A 366 -8.49 -0.72 -17.71
C GLY A 366 -9.08 -0.06 -18.94
N ILE A 367 -8.97 1.27 -19.00
CA ILE A 367 -9.31 2.13 -20.12
C ILE A 367 -8.00 2.80 -20.58
N SER A 368 -7.07 2.01 -21.12
CA SER A 368 -5.94 2.62 -21.82
C SER A 368 -6.31 2.91 -23.27
N PRO A 369 -6.19 4.16 -23.74
CA PRO A 369 -6.37 4.49 -25.15
C PRO A 369 -5.28 3.86 -26.03
N ASN A 370 -4.21 3.30 -25.45
CA ASN A 370 -3.12 2.64 -26.15
C ASN A 370 -3.15 1.11 -25.91
N LEU A 371 -3.85 0.40 -26.80
CA LEU A 371 -4.01 -1.07 -26.86
C LEU A 371 -2.70 -1.87 -27.03
N SER A 372 -1.52 -1.24 -26.95
CA SER A 372 -0.19 -1.85 -27.10
C SER A 372 0.53 -2.14 -25.78
N THR A 373 -0.05 -1.75 -24.64
CA THR A 373 0.57 -1.87 -23.30
C THR A 373 0.01 -3.08 -22.53
N LYS A 374 0.80 -3.63 -21.61
CA LYS A 374 0.58 -4.94 -20.99
C LYS A 374 -0.58 -4.89 -19.98
N PHE A 375 -1.77 -5.33 -20.36
CA PHE A 375 -2.92 -5.44 -19.45
C PHE A 375 -3.18 -6.90 -19.06
N GLY A 376 -3.61 -7.13 -17.81
CA GLY A 376 -3.93 -8.45 -17.29
C GLY A 376 -2.86 -9.05 -16.35
N ILE A 377 -2.71 -10.38 -16.40
CA ILE A 377 -1.76 -11.14 -15.59
C ILE A 377 -0.53 -11.46 -16.43
N TYR A 378 0.65 -11.00 -16.03
CA TYR A 378 1.90 -11.18 -16.77
C TYR A 378 2.95 -11.93 -15.94
N SER A 379 3.79 -12.69 -16.63
CA SER A 379 4.92 -13.38 -16.03
C SER A 379 6.11 -13.41 -16.98
N THR A 380 7.33 -13.27 -16.45
CA THR A 380 8.54 -13.19 -17.28
C THR A 380 9.18 -14.52 -17.62
N ASN A 381 9.05 -15.57 -16.78
CA ASN A 381 9.68 -16.86 -17.06
C ASN A 381 8.86 -17.73 -18.04
N ASN A 382 7.53 -17.52 -18.16
CA ASN A 382 6.61 -18.32 -19.01
C ASN A 382 6.64 -19.85 -18.79
N VAL A 383 7.46 -20.36 -17.88
CA VAL A 383 7.49 -21.75 -17.43
C VAL A 383 6.53 -21.91 -16.25
N ASP A 384 5.73 -22.98 -16.29
CA ASP A 384 4.89 -23.34 -15.16
C ASP A 384 5.74 -23.78 -13.97
N LYS A 385 5.67 -23.00 -12.88
CA LYS A 385 6.35 -23.28 -11.61
C LYS A 385 5.38 -23.80 -10.56
N GLY A 386 4.37 -24.56 -11.00
CA GLY A 386 3.24 -25.00 -10.17
C GLY A 386 2.19 -23.90 -9.96
N ASN A 387 2.18 -22.89 -10.84
CA ASN A 387 1.32 -21.73 -10.68
C ASN A 387 -0.10 -22.07 -11.15
N LEU A 388 -1.09 -21.80 -10.29
CA LEU A 388 -2.51 -21.96 -10.62
C LEU A 388 -3.11 -20.60 -10.94
N ILE A 389 -3.45 -20.36 -12.21
CA ILE A 389 -4.16 -19.15 -12.65
C ILE A 389 -5.52 -19.59 -13.18
N ASN A 390 -6.62 -19.12 -12.59
CA ASN A 390 -7.96 -19.54 -12.99
C ASN A 390 -9.05 -18.50 -12.69
N ASN A 391 -10.11 -18.45 -13.50
CA ASN A 391 -11.31 -17.64 -13.27
C ASN A 391 -11.06 -16.14 -13.07
N ASN A 392 -9.97 -15.60 -13.64
CA ASN A 392 -9.73 -14.15 -13.60
C ASN A 392 -10.46 -13.48 -14.77
N ARG A 393 -10.99 -12.27 -14.55
CA ARG A 393 -11.58 -11.44 -15.60
C ARG A 393 -10.61 -10.32 -15.94
N SER A 394 -10.30 -10.15 -17.22
CA SER A 394 -9.44 -9.05 -17.66
C SER A 394 -9.97 -8.37 -18.93
N PHE A 395 -9.87 -7.04 -18.96
CA PHE A 395 -10.23 -6.21 -20.11
C PHE A 395 -8.97 -5.77 -20.86
N GLY A 396 -8.70 -6.35 -22.04
CA GLY A 396 -7.55 -6.01 -22.90
C GLY A 396 -6.39 -7.00 -22.83
N TYR A 397 -5.46 -6.94 -23.79
CA TYR A 397 -4.36 -7.91 -23.93
C TYR A 397 -3.20 -7.43 -24.84
N LYS A 398 -1.96 -7.88 -24.56
CA LYS A 398 -0.80 -7.87 -25.49
C LYS A 398 -0.32 -9.30 -25.77
N ALA A 399 0.07 -9.60 -27.01
CA ALA A 399 0.56 -10.90 -27.54
C ALA A 399 1.60 -11.74 -26.75
N THR A 400 2.13 -11.26 -25.63
CA THR A 400 3.21 -11.89 -24.85
C THR A 400 2.83 -12.11 -23.38
N VAL A 401 1.57 -12.41 -23.10
CA VAL A 401 1.08 -12.74 -21.75
C VAL A 401 1.53 -14.14 -21.35
N HIS A 402 1.55 -14.37 -20.04
CA HIS A 402 1.83 -15.69 -19.49
C HIS A 402 0.95 -16.76 -20.15
N SER A 403 1.56 -17.82 -20.65
CA SER A 403 0.89 -18.91 -21.38
C SER A 403 -0.33 -19.50 -20.68
N PHE A 404 -0.37 -19.49 -19.35
CA PHE A 404 -1.54 -19.93 -18.56
C PHE A 404 -2.58 -18.83 -18.36
N ALA A 405 -2.19 -17.56 -18.31
CA ALA A 405 -3.16 -16.47 -18.23
C ALA A 405 -3.96 -16.35 -19.55
N LEU A 406 -3.35 -16.72 -20.68
CA LEU A 406 -4.02 -16.84 -21.97
C LEU A 406 -5.18 -17.84 -21.98
N SER A 407 -5.02 -19.00 -21.34
CA SER A 407 -6.03 -20.07 -21.35
C SER A 407 -7.05 -20.00 -20.21
N SER A 408 -6.83 -19.16 -19.19
CA SER A 408 -7.59 -19.15 -17.93
C SER A 408 -8.19 -17.81 -17.52
N CYS A 409 -7.88 -16.73 -18.25
CA CYS A 409 -8.52 -15.43 -18.07
C CYS A 409 -9.72 -15.30 -19.01
N TYR A 410 -10.89 -15.00 -18.47
CA TYR A 410 -12.05 -14.60 -19.24
C TYR A 410 -11.80 -13.19 -19.82
N ASN A 411 -11.25 -13.16 -21.02
CA ASN A 411 -11.17 -11.94 -21.82
C ASN A 411 -12.60 -11.49 -22.12
N VAL A 412 -12.96 -10.24 -21.86
CA VAL A 412 -14.31 -9.72 -22.19
C VAL A 412 -14.23 -8.45 -23.05
N LYS A 413 -15.12 -8.32 -24.05
CA LYS A 413 -15.22 -7.16 -24.95
C LYS A 413 -16.67 -6.78 -25.24
N SER A 414 -16.91 -5.56 -25.72
CA SER A 414 -18.23 -5.11 -26.22
C SER A 414 -18.53 -5.53 -27.66
N ALA A 415 -17.53 -6.04 -28.38
CA ALA A 415 -17.61 -6.47 -29.77
C ALA A 415 -16.54 -7.56 -30.03
N PRO A 416 -16.63 -8.31 -31.16
CA PRO A 416 -15.56 -9.22 -31.55
C PRO A 416 -14.21 -8.48 -31.64
N PRO A 417 -13.07 -9.15 -31.36
CA PRO A 417 -11.76 -8.54 -31.49
C PRO A 417 -11.52 -7.98 -32.90
N THR A 418 -10.92 -6.80 -32.96
CA THR A 418 -10.63 -6.07 -34.21
C THR A 418 -9.14 -5.80 -34.40
N SER A 419 -8.30 -6.27 -33.46
CA SER A 419 -6.84 -6.14 -33.44
C SER A 419 -6.20 -7.26 -32.61
N GLY A 420 -4.89 -7.45 -32.77
CA GLY A 420 -4.11 -8.48 -32.06
C GLY A 420 -4.03 -9.81 -32.81
N ALA A 421 -3.11 -10.68 -32.40
CA ALA A 421 -2.96 -12.03 -32.93
C ALA A 421 -3.77 -13.02 -32.08
N TRP A 422 -4.44 -13.98 -32.73
CA TRP A 422 -5.39 -14.92 -32.14
C TRP A 422 -5.21 -16.31 -32.75
N GLN A 423 -5.43 -17.32 -31.94
CA GLN A 423 -5.42 -18.74 -32.33
C GLN A 423 -6.85 -19.30 -32.30
N ILE A 424 -7.08 -20.36 -33.05
CA ILE A 424 -8.33 -21.09 -33.05
C ILE A 424 -8.67 -21.55 -31.63
N LEU A 425 -9.96 -21.49 -31.30
CA LEU A 425 -10.51 -21.76 -29.96
C LEU A 425 -10.24 -20.69 -28.89
N ASP A 426 -9.48 -19.64 -29.19
CA ASP A 426 -9.43 -18.48 -28.29
C ASP A 426 -10.84 -17.92 -28.11
N THR A 427 -11.28 -17.73 -26.86
CA THR A 427 -12.59 -17.14 -26.55
C THR A 427 -12.45 -15.76 -25.95
N VAL A 428 -13.48 -14.94 -26.17
CA VAL A 428 -13.64 -13.64 -25.55
C VAL A 428 -15.12 -13.45 -25.21
N GLY A 429 -15.42 -13.35 -23.92
CA GLY A 429 -16.75 -13.09 -23.41
C GLY A 429 -17.30 -11.73 -23.87
N ASN A 430 -18.61 -11.62 -23.89
CA ASN A 430 -19.31 -10.37 -24.11
C ASN A 430 -19.43 -9.62 -22.77
N ILE A 431 -19.03 -8.36 -22.73
CA ILE A 431 -19.09 -7.52 -21.53
C ILE A 431 -20.53 -7.34 -21.02
N LYS A 432 -21.52 -7.40 -21.91
CA LYS A 432 -22.93 -7.18 -21.61
C LYS A 432 -23.74 -8.41 -22.00
N LEU A 433 -24.13 -9.18 -21.00
CA LEU A 433 -25.01 -10.34 -21.14
C LEU A 433 -26.47 -9.90 -20.99
N THR A 434 -27.19 -9.73 -22.10
CA THR A 434 -28.64 -9.46 -22.12
C THR A 434 -29.43 -10.57 -22.79
N PRO A 435 -30.72 -10.74 -22.48
CA PRO A 435 -31.60 -11.61 -23.26
C PRO A 435 -31.52 -11.29 -24.76
N GLY A 436 -31.45 -12.32 -25.60
CA GLY A 436 -31.25 -12.18 -27.05
C GLY A 436 -29.82 -11.88 -27.51
N SER A 437 -28.83 -11.88 -26.60
CA SER A 437 -27.41 -11.69 -26.96
C SER A 437 -26.60 -13.00 -26.90
N TYR A 438 -25.27 -12.90 -26.88
CA TYR A 438 -24.36 -14.04 -26.83
C TYR A 438 -23.38 -13.87 -25.65
N ALA A 439 -22.93 -15.01 -25.10
CA ALA A 439 -21.96 -15.07 -24.02
C ALA A 439 -20.58 -14.54 -24.43
N GLY A 440 -20.26 -14.56 -25.73
CA GLY A 440 -19.00 -14.05 -26.26
C GLY A 440 -18.78 -14.41 -27.72
N TRP A 441 -17.51 -14.34 -28.14
CA TRP A 441 -17.01 -14.75 -29.44
C TRP A 441 -15.87 -15.76 -29.29
N ILE A 442 -15.80 -16.73 -30.21
CA ILE A 442 -14.73 -17.70 -30.32
C ILE A 442 -14.00 -17.50 -31.65
N CYS A 443 -12.67 -17.53 -31.61
CA CYS A 443 -11.81 -17.48 -32.78
C CYS A 443 -11.89 -18.82 -33.52
N THR A 444 -12.24 -18.80 -34.79
CA THR A 444 -12.38 -19.99 -35.65
C THR A 444 -11.26 -20.10 -36.68
N THR A 445 -10.33 -19.15 -36.72
CA THR A 445 -9.23 -19.11 -37.70
C THR A 445 -8.04 -18.37 -37.10
N ASP A 446 -6.88 -19.01 -37.06
CA ASP A 446 -5.62 -18.40 -36.65
C ASP A 446 -5.32 -17.15 -37.48
N GLY A 447 -4.89 -16.06 -36.84
CA GLY A 447 -4.52 -14.86 -37.59
C GLY A 447 -4.43 -13.59 -36.76
N ILE A 448 -4.46 -12.46 -37.46
CA ILE A 448 -4.54 -11.12 -36.88
C ILE A 448 -5.99 -10.66 -37.01
N ALA A 449 -6.62 -10.26 -35.91
CA ALA A 449 -7.94 -9.64 -35.96
C ALA A 449 -7.82 -8.26 -36.63
N ASN A 450 -8.72 -7.98 -37.57
CA ASN A 450 -8.76 -6.70 -38.27
C ASN A 450 -10.17 -6.48 -38.83
N ASN A 451 -10.82 -5.36 -38.48
CA ASN A 451 -12.16 -5.04 -38.97
C ASN A 451 -12.15 -3.96 -40.07
N VAL A 452 -10.99 -3.67 -40.66
CA VAL A 452 -10.82 -2.63 -41.68
C VAL A 452 -10.64 -3.31 -43.04
N PRO A 453 -11.73 -3.56 -43.80
CA PRO A 453 -11.60 -4.17 -45.12
C PRO A 453 -10.81 -3.24 -46.05
N TRP A 454 -10.01 -3.82 -46.93
CA TRP A 454 -9.37 -3.09 -48.01
C TRP A 454 -10.43 -2.45 -48.92
N THR A 455 -10.17 -1.23 -49.37
CA THR A 455 -11.05 -0.49 -50.29
C THR A 455 -10.23 0.04 -51.46
N ALA A 456 -10.78 -0.07 -52.66
CA ALA A 456 -10.14 0.43 -53.89
C ALA A 456 -10.03 1.96 -53.89
N LYS A 457 -9.04 2.50 -54.62
CA LYS A 457 -8.86 3.95 -54.83
C LYS A 457 -8.85 4.78 -53.53
N THR A 458 -8.32 4.22 -52.45
CA THR A 458 -8.34 4.80 -51.11
C THR A 458 -6.93 5.19 -50.67
N ALA A 459 -6.77 6.39 -50.12
CA ALA A 459 -5.49 6.85 -49.58
C ALA A 459 -5.12 6.08 -48.31
N MET A 460 -3.88 5.59 -48.25
CA MET A 460 -3.31 4.83 -47.15
C MET A 460 -2.05 5.50 -46.61
N SER A 461 -1.98 5.62 -45.29
CA SER A 461 -0.81 6.09 -44.56
C SER A 461 0.12 4.95 -44.18
N LEU A 462 1.41 5.24 -43.99
CA LEU A 462 2.39 4.29 -43.50
C LEU A 462 1.90 3.63 -42.21
N GLY A 463 2.03 2.30 -42.12
CA GLY A 463 1.65 1.51 -40.96
C GLY A 463 0.15 1.17 -40.87
N LYS A 464 -0.71 1.73 -41.73
CA LYS A 464 -2.14 1.38 -41.77
C LYS A 464 -2.31 -0.11 -42.10
N GLN A 465 -3.19 -0.77 -41.37
CA GLN A 465 -3.53 -2.18 -41.60
C GLN A 465 -4.92 -2.31 -42.21
N VAL A 466 -5.05 -3.23 -43.17
CA VAL A 466 -6.31 -3.61 -43.81
C VAL A 466 -6.39 -5.12 -43.95
N ASN A 467 -7.60 -5.66 -44.12
CA ASN A 467 -7.80 -7.06 -44.46
C ASN A 467 -8.34 -7.23 -45.88
N ALA A 468 -7.82 -8.24 -46.58
CA ALA A 468 -8.24 -8.66 -47.91
C ALA A 468 -7.92 -10.14 -48.11
N ASN A 469 -8.76 -10.87 -48.86
CA ASN A 469 -8.47 -12.25 -49.27
C ASN A 469 -8.06 -13.17 -48.10
N GLY A 470 -8.70 -13.01 -46.94
CA GLY A 470 -8.39 -13.80 -45.73
C GLY A 470 -7.05 -13.48 -45.06
N ASN A 471 -6.43 -12.35 -45.37
CA ASN A 471 -5.13 -11.93 -44.83
C ASN A 471 -5.16 -10.49 -44.33
N VAL A 472 -4.26 -10.16 -43.41
CA VAL A 472 -4.00 -8.79 -42.93
C VAL A 472 -2.71 -8.27 -43.54
N TYR A 473 -2.79 -7.06 -44.09
CA TYR A 473 -1.70 -6.37 -44.75
C TYR A 473 -1.40 -5.05 -44.05
N GLN A 474 -0.12 -4.69 -43.97
CA GLN A 474 0.35 -3.41 -43.47
C GLN A 474 0.97 -2.58 -44.59
N CYS A 475 0.55 -1.32 -44.69
CA CYS A 475 1.12 -0.37 -45.63
C CYS A 475 2.57 -0.07 -45.22
N THR A 476 3.53 -0.37 -46.09
CA THR A 476 4.96 -0.07 -45.90
C THR A 476 5.44 1.07 -46.78
N VAL A 477 4.69 1.40 -47.84
CA VAL A 477 4.87 2.63 -48.63
C VAL A 477 3.48 3.27 -48.79
N PRO A 478 3.26 4.49 -48.28
CA PRO A 478 1.98 5.19 -48.37
C PRO A 478 1.63 5.56 -49.82
N GLY A 479 0.34 5.68 -50.10
CA GLY A 479 -0.15 5.95 -51.45
C GLY A 479 -1.65 5.77 -51.56
N THR A 480 -2.16 5.69 -52.77
CA THR A 480 -3.56 5.35 -53.08
C THR A 480 -3.63 3.91 -53.59
N THR A 481 -4.52 3.10 -52.99
CA THR A 481 -4.76 1.72 -53.41
C THR A 481 -5.26 1.67 -54.84
N GLY A 482 -4.95 0.58 -55.54
CA GLY A 482 -5.41 0.32 -56.90
C GLY A 482 -6.85 -0.16 -56.94
N THR A 483 -7.15 -1.00 -57.93
CA THR A 483 -8.48 -1.57 -58.17
C THR A 483 -8.62 -3.01 -57.70
N ILE A 484 -7.52 -3.69 -57.35
CA ILE A 484 -7.50 -5.10 -56.94
C ILE A 484 -6.82 -5.18 -55.58
N ALA A 485 -7.48 -5.85 -54.63
CA ALA A 485 -6.95 -6.03 -53.29
C ALA A 485 -5.68 -6.90 -53.28
N PRO A 486 -4.73 -6.67 -52.35
CA PRO A 486 -3.53 -7.49 -52.22
C PRO A 486 -3.89 -8.96 -51.93
N SER A 487 -3.17 -9.89 -52.55
CA SER A 487 -3.38 -11.34 -52.44
C SER A 487 -2.09 -12.14 -52.20
N HIS A 488 -0.92 -11.48 -52.18
CA HIS A 488 0.36 -12.15 -51.94
C HIS A 488 0.39 -12.78 -50.55
N THR A 489 1.05 -13.94 -50.45
CA THR A 489 1.10 -14.77 -49.23
C THR A 489 2.43 -14.65 -48.47
N SER A 490 3.42 -13.96 -49.03
CA SER A 490 4.71 -13.67 -48.38
C SER A 490 5.33 -12.40 -48.96
N GLY A 491 6.27 -11.79 -48.23
CA GLY A 491 6.97 -10.58 -48.68
C GLY A 491 6.07 -9.35 -48.83
N THR A 492 6.41 -8.50 -49.80
CA THR A 492 5.70 -7.26 -50.11
C THR A 492 5.15 -7.28 -51.53
N ALA A 493 4.02 -6.63 -51.77
CA ALA A 493 3.48 -6.39 -53.12
C ALA A 493 2.92 -4.98 -53.25
N THR A 494 2.94 -4.45 -54.47
CA THR A 494 2.39 -3.13 -54.79
C THR A 494 0.94 -3.25 -55.25
N ASP A 495 0.11 -2.33 -54.79
CA ASP A 495 -1.31 -2.18 -55.11
C ASP A 495 -1.59 -0.68 -55.36
N GLY A 496 -1.76 -0.31 -56.63
CA GLY A 496 -1.76 1.10 -57.05
C GLY A 496 -0.40 1.74 -56.77
N THR A 497 -0.38 2.72 -55.87
CA THR A 497 0.86 3.37 -55.39
C THR A 497 1.23 2.97 -53.96
N VAL A 498 0.46 2.07 -53.33
CA VAL A 498 0.72 1.55 -51.98
C VAL A 498 1.58 0.28 -52.08
N THR A 499 2.54 0.11 -51.19
CA THR A 499 3.19 -1.20 -50.97
C THR A 499 2.66 -1.84 -49.70
N TRP A 500 2.22 -3.09 -49.80
CA TRP A 500 1.68 -3.90 -48.72
C TRP A 500 2.65 -4.99 -48.30
N LYS A 501 2.95 -5.07 -47.01
CA LYS A 501 3.56 -6.25 -46.38
C LYS A 501 2.46 -7.14 -45.81
N ARG A 502 2.42 -8.42 -46.16
CA ARG A 502 1.53 -9.36 -45.48
C ARG A 502 2.02 -9.57 -44.05
N LEU A 503 1.11 -9.43 -43.08
CA LEU A 503 1.40 -9.71 -41.69
C LEU A 503 1.07 -11.17 -41.35
N ASN A 504 -0.19 -11.58 -41.51
CA ASN A 504 -0.66 -12.94 -41.26
C ASN A 504 -2.04 -13.16 -41.92
N SER A 505 -2.62 -14.36 -41.75
CA SER A 505 -4.05 -14.61 -42.02
C SER A 505 -4.96 -13.70 -41.19
N LEU A 506 -6.19 -13.47 -41.63
CA LEU A 506 -7.23 -12.75 -40.89
C LEU A 506 -7.86 -13.67 -39.85
N ALA A 507 -7.84 -13.26 -38.57
CA ALA A 507 -8.58 -13.99 -37.54
C ALA A 507 -10.09 -13.80 -37.71
N VAL A 508 -10.85 -14.89 -37.57
CA VAL A 508 -12.31 -14.89 -37.73
C VAL A 508 -12.96 -15.24 -36.39
N PHE A 509 -14.00 -14.49 -36.01
CA PHE A 509 -14.72 -14.69 -34.75
C PHE A 509 -16.18 -15.05 -34.99
N LYS A 510 -16.70 -16.01 -34.23
CA LYS A 510 -18.11 -16.40 -34.23
C LYS A 510 -18.72 -16.23 -32.84
N PRO A 511 -19.96 -15.75 -32.71
CA PRO A 511 -20.62 -15.69 -31.41
C PRO A 511 -20.83 -17.09 -30.83
N TYR A 512 -20.75 -17.23 -29.50
CA TYR A 512 -21.08 -18.46 -28.79
C TYR A 512 -21.96 -18.17 -27.56
N GLY A 513 -22.65 -19.20 -27.07
CA GLY A 513 -23.48 -19.11 -25.85
C GLY A 513 -24.66 -18.16 -26.01
N SER A 514 -25.57 -18.46 -26.94
CA SER A 514 -26.81 -17.68 -27.12
C SER A 514 -27.58 -17.57 -25.80
N ILE A 515 -28.00 -16.36 -25.45
CA ILE A 515 -28.80 -16.06 -24.27
C ILE A 515 -30.25 -15.93 -24.73
N SER A 516 -31.13 -16.79 -24.20
CA SER A 516 -32.55 -16.77 -24.56
C SER A 516 -33.15 -15.38 -24.34
N SER A 517 -33.99 -14.95 -25.29
CA SER A 517 -34.73 -13.68 -25.30
C SER A 517 -35.75 -13.57 -24.18
#